data_AF-A0A2E7CBU8-F1
#
_entry.id   AF-A0A2E7CBU8-F1
#
_cell.length_a   1.000
_cell.length_b   1.000
_cell.length_c   1.000
_cell.angle_alpha   90.00
_cell.angle_beta   90.00
_cell.angle_gamma   90.00
#
_symmetry.space_group_name_H-M   'P 1'
#
loop_
_entity.id
_entity.type
_entity.pdbx_description
1 polymer ?
#
loop_
_entity_poly.entity_id
_entity_poly.type
_entity_poly.pdbx_seq_one_letter_code
_entity_poly.pdbx_strand_id
1 'polypeptide(L)'
;MNVFTDDLELAVRTMGHEDFKIDIEPDALTDSLMSIYILSKFRSIHAGQQLKMDWVGYECDYDVTFVYIESEPFSLDNTLQIDQTLLMEIFDDQENVLDFESSEIKESHILINSNHQVVVSK
;
A
#
# COMPACT_ATOMS: atom_id res chain seq x y z
N MET A 1 -1.89 2.64 -5.46
CA MET A 1 -0.78 1.67 -5.54
C MET A 1 -1.04 0.79 -6.74
N ASN A 2 -0.01 0.46 -7.51
CA ASN A 2 -0.16 -0.38 -8.72
C ASN A 2 0.68 -1.63 -8.47
N VAL A 3 0.05 -2.80 -8.52
CA VAL A 3 0.65 -4.06 -8.08
C VAL A 3 0.31 -5.14 -9.10
N PHE A 4 1.23 -6.06 -9.38
CA PHE A 4 0.88 -7.22 -10.20
C PHE A 4 -0.20 -8.05 -9.50
N THR A 5 -1.26 -8.39 -10.24
CA THR A 5 -2.45 -9.04 -9.69
C THR A 5 -2.13 -10.41 -9.11
N ASP A 6 -1.28 -11.20 -9.77
CA ASP A 6 -0.88 -12.53 -9.33
C ASP A 6 -0.01 -12.52 -8.07
N ASP A 7 0.89 -11.54 -7.95
CA ASP A 7 1.70 -11.33 -6.73
C ASP A 7 0.81 -10.94 -5.54
N LEU A 8 -0.18 -10.08 -5.78
CA LEU A 8 -1.12 -9.66 -4.76
C LEU A 8 -2.05 -10.82 -4.32
N GLU A 9 -2.52 -11.62 -5.28
CA GLU A 9 -3.24 -12.87 -4.99
C GLU A 9 -2.39 -13.83 -4.16
N LEU A 10 -1.12 -14.02 -4.54
CA LEU A 10 -0.19 -14.89 -3.83
C LEU A 10 -0.04 -14.43 -2.38
N ALA A 11 0.14 -13.13 -2.15
CA ALA A 11 0.26 -12.58 -0.80
C ALA A 11 -0.97 -12.87 0.06
N VAL A 12 -2.19 -12.67 -0.47
CA VAL A 12 -3.42 -12.99 0.25
C VAL A 12 -3.55 -14.51 0.49
N ARG A 13 -3.13 -15.35 -0.46
CA ARG A 13 -3.09 -16.81 -0.27
C ARG A 13 -2.19 -17.20 0.91
N THR A 14 -1.06 -16.53 1.11
CA THR A 14 -0.17 -16.80 2.26
C THR A 14 -0.78 -16.47 3.62
N MET A 15 -1.86 -15.68 3.66
CA MET A 15 -2.66 -15.43 4.87
C MET A 15 -3.59 -16.60 5.23
N GLY A 16 -3.58 -17.69 4.45
CA GLY A 16 -4.41 -18.89 4.66
C GLY A 16 -5.63 -18.98 3.75
N HIS A 17 -5.69 -18.18 2.68
CA HIS A 17 -6.78 -18.17 1.70
C HIS A 17 -6.33 -18.79 0.38
N GLU A 18 -5.98 -20.08 0.38
CA GLU A 18 -5.28 -20.76 -0.73
C GLU A 18 -5.97 -20.64 -2.11
N ASP A 19 -7.31 -20.58 -2.14
CA ASP A 19 -8.10 -20.44 -3.37
C ASP A 19 -8.40 -18.98 -3.76
N PHE A 20 -7.82 -18.00 -3.06
CA PHE A 20 -8.08 -16.58 -3.30
C PHE A 20 -7.72 -16.20 -4.73
N LYS A 21 -8.60 -15.44 -5.38
CA LYS A 21 -8.40 -14.91 -6.71
C LYS A 21 -9.12 -13.57 -6.82
N ILE A 22 -8.48 -12.60 -7.46
CA ILE A 22 -9.10 -11.31 -7.74
C ILE A 22 -9.95 -11.50 -9.00
N ASP A 23 -11.27 -11.49 -8.83
CA ASP A 23 -12.20 -11.47 -9.95
C ASP A 23 -12.51 -10.04 -10.40
N ILE A 24 -12.99 -9.92 -11.65
CA ILE A 24 -13.39 -8.65 -12.26
C ILE A 24 -14.61 -8.06 -11.54
N GLU A 25 -15.49 -8.91 -11.01
CA GLU A 25 -16.62 -8.47 -10.21
C GLU A 25 -16.20 -8.38 -8.74
N PRO A 26 -16.32 -7.19 -8.11
CA PRO A 26 -15.99 -7.04 -6.70
C PRO A 26 -16.93 -7.89 -5.84
N ASP A 27 -16.37 -8.69 -4.95
CA ASP A 27 -17.11 -9.38 -3.90
C ASP A 27 -16.63 -8.97 -2.51
N ALA A 28 -17.53 -9.04 -1.53
CA ALA A 28 -17.27 -8.54 -0.18
C ALA A 28 -16.16 -9.30 0.55
N LEU A 29 -15.93 -10.57 0.22
CA LEU A 29 -14.83 -11.34 0.82
C LEU A 29 -13.51 -10.86 0.23
N THR A 30 -13.42 -10.71 -1.09
CA THR A 30 -12.22 -10.19 -1.74
C THR A 30 -11.85 -8.80 -1.22
N ASP A 31 -12.82 -7.89 -1.15
CA ASP A 31 -12.63 -6.55 -0.61
C ASP A 31 -12.14 -6.56 0.85
N SER A 32 -12.72 -7.43 1.68
CA SER A 32 -12.31 -7.58 3.08
C SER A 32 -10.89 -8.14 3.23
N LEU A 33 -10.49 -9.12 2.42
CA LEU A 33 -9.15 -9.72 2.52
C LEU A 33 -8.07 -8.77 2.01
N MET A 34 -8.37 -8.09 0.91
CA MET A 34 -7.50 -7.08 0.31
C MET A 34 -7.29 -5.90 1.25
N SER A 35 -8.36 -5.37 1.85
CA SER A 35 -8.26 -4.28 2.83
C SER A 35 -7.41 -4.66 4.05
N ILE A 36 -7.60 -5.86 4.61
CA ILE A 36 -6.79 -6.36 5.73
C ILE A 36 -5.30 -6.41 5.34
N TYR A 37 -5.00 -7.02 4.19
CA TYR A 37 -3.63 -7.15 3.73
C TYR A 37 -3.00 -5.78 3.49
N ILE A 38 -3.61 -4.95 2.66
CA ILE A 38 -3.05 -3.66 2.23
C ILE A 38 -2.84 -2.71 3.42
N LEU A 39 -3.84 -2.58 4.30
CA LEU A 39 -3.74 -1.69 5.47
C LEU A 39 -2.70 -2.18 6.48
N SER A 40 -2.34 -3.47 6.48
CA SER A 40 -1.23 -3.99 7.29
C SER A 40 0.16 -3.64 6.75
N LYS A 41 0.26 -3.29 5.45
CA LYS A 41 1.51 -3.06 4.73
C LYS A 41 1.86 -1.60 4.52
N PHE A 42 0.98 -0.69 4.93
CA PHE A 42 1.19 0.74 4.80
C PHE A 42 0.90 1.44 6.13
N ARG A 43 1.85 2.24 6.59
CA ARG A 43 1.70 3.07 7.79
C ARG A 43 2.26 4.46 7.51
N SER A 44 1.53 5.48 7.96
CA SER A 44 1.96 6.85 7.90
C SER A 44 1.83 7.55 9.25
N ILE A 45 2.78 8.42 9.57
CA ILE A 45 2.83 9.17 10.83
C ILE A 45 3.10 10.63 10.49
N HIS A 46 2.17 11.52 10.84
CA HIS A 46 2.32 12.97 10.67
C HIS A 46 2.41 13.63 12.04
N ALA A 47 3.43 14.48 12.25
CA ALA A 47 3.65 15.17 13.53
C ALA A 47 3.65 14.24 14.76
N GLY A 48 4.16 13.01 14.60
CA GLY A 48 4.20 11.99 15.66
C GLY A 48 2.86 11.27 15.93
N GLN A 49 1.81 11.58 15.19
CA GLN A 49 0.51 10.91 15.26
C GLN A 49 0.34 9.99 14.04
N GLN A 50 -0.02 8.72 14.28
CA GLN A 50 -0.32 7.79 13.20
C GLN A 50 -1.60 8.24 12.49
N LEU A 51 -1.53 8.39 11.17
CA LEU A 51 -2.70 8.64 10.35
C LEU A 51 -3.50 7.35 10.23
N LYS A 52 -4.82 7.45 10.42
CA LYS A 52 -5.74 6.34 10.13
C LYS A 52 -5.93 6.29 8.62
N MET A 53 -5.57 5.14 8.04
CA MET A 53 -5.81 4.84 6.64
C MET A 53 -7.12 4.05 6.53
N ASP A 54 -7.97 4.48 5.62
CA ASP A 54 -9.24 3.84 5.28
C ASP A 54 -9.13 3.21 3.88
N TRP A 55 -9.74 2.03 3.75
CA TRP A 55 -9.83 1.32 2.49
C TRP A 55 -10.89 1.97 1.60
N VAL A 56 -10.51 2.29 0.37
CA VAL A 56 -11.43 2.86 -0.63
C VAL A 56 -11.89 1.78 -1.60
N GLY A 57 -10.97 0.92 -2.04
CA GLY A 57 -11.26 -0.16 -2.99
C GLY A 57 -10.07 -0.49 -3.89
N TYR A 58 -10.35 -1.30 -4.90
CA TYR A 58 -9.40 -1.67 -5.93
C TYR A 58 -10.06 -1.73 -7.31
N GLU A 59 -9.24 -1.63 -8.35
CA GLU A 59 -9.63 -1.84 -9.74
C GLU A 59 -8.62 -2.80 -10.37
N CYS A 60 -9.11 -3.81 -11.09
CA CYS A 60 -8.26 -4.77 -11.78
C CYS A 60 -8.27 -4.46 -13.28
N ASP A 61 -7.09 -4.23 -13.86
CA ASP A 61 -6.86 -4.05 -15.29
C ASP A 61 -5.82 -5.07 -15.77
N TYR A 62 -6.30 -6.18 -16.31
CA TYR A 62 -5.50 -7.34 -16.74
C TYR A 62 -4.55 -7.86 -15.64
N ASP A 63 -3.25 -7.60 -15.78
CA ASP A 63 -2.17 -8.07 -14.93
C ASP A 63 -1.83 -7.10 -13.80
N VAL A 64 -2.49 -5.95 -13.74
CA VAL A 64 -2.26 -4.92 -12.71
C VAL A 64 -3.53 -4.67 -11.91
N THR A 65 -3.38 -4.70 -10.59
CA THR A 65 -4.40 -4.24 -9.64
C THR A 65 -4.01 -2.87 -9.10
N PHE A 66 -4.90 -1.90 -9.30
CA PHE A 66 -4.85 -0.58 -8.68
C PHE A 66 -5.54 -0.64 -7.33
N VAL A 67 -4.86 -0.20 -6.28
CA VAL A 67 -5.36 -0.20 -4.91
C VAL A 67 -5.39 1.21 -4.36
N TYR A 68 -6.50 1.55 -3.71
CA TYR A 68 -6.79 2.89 -3.19
C TYR A 68 -7.04 2.84 -1.68
N ILE A 69 -6.25 3.63 -0.94
CA ILE A 69 -6.43 3.90 0.48
C ILE A 69 -6.34 5.41 0.68
N GLU A 70 -7.06 5.93 1.67
CA GLU A 70 -7.07 7.37 1.97
C GLU A 70 -6.98 7.62 3.47
N SER A 71 -6.64 8.84 3.86
CA SER A 71 -6.77 9.31 5.24
C SER A 71 -7.74 10.48 5.27
N GLU A 72 -8.11 10.90 6.48
CA GLU A 72 -8.68 12.23 6.66
C GLU A 72 -7.72 13.31 6.10
N PRO A 73 -8.25 14.42 5.54
CA PRO A 73 -7.43 15.50 5.03
C PRO A 73 -6.56 16.15 6.13
N PHE A 74 -5.31 16.46 5.80
CA PHE A 74 -4.40 17.19 6.67
C PHE A 74 -3.52 18.16 5.86
N SER A 75 -2.98 19.18 6.53
CA SER A 75 -1.95 20.05 5.97
C SER A 75 -0.58 19.48 6.31
N LEU A 76 0.31 19.35 5.32
CA LEU A 76 1.70 18.95 5.53
C LEU A 76 2.50 20.13 6.11
N ASP A 77 2.35 20.36 7.41
CA ASP A 77 3.04 21.41 8.17
C ASP A 77 4.20 20.88 9.02
N ASN A 78 4.45 19.57 8.95
CA ASN A 78 5.50 18.88 9.68
C ASN A 78 6.05 17.69 8.87
N THR A 79 6.94 16.92 9.50
CA THR A 79 7.45 15.67 8.93
C THR A 79 6.33 14.64 8.80
N LEU A 80 6.21 14.04 7.61
CA LEU A 80 5.43 12.86 7.33
C LEU A 80 6.38 11.67 7.19
N GLN A 81 6.22 10.68 8.04
CA GLN A 81 6.91 9.40 7.93
C GLN A 81 5.99 8.43 7.20
N ILE A 82 6.53 7.74 6.20
CA ILE A 82 5.84 6.71 5.43
C ILE A 82 6.64 5.42 5.57
N ASP A 83 5.94 4.35 5.92
CA ASP A 83 6.47 3.01 6.09
C ASP A 83 5.63 2.06 5.23
N GLN A 84 6.27 1.35 4.31
CA GLN A 84 5.57 0.56 3.32
C GLN A 84 6.35 -0.74 3.02
N THR A 85 5.68 -1.89 3.19
CA THR A 85 6.30 -3.22 3.19
C THR A 85 5.59 -4.24 2.31
N LEU A 86 4.73 -3.78 1.40
CA LEU A 86 3.92 -4.63 0.52
C LEU A 86 4.81 -5.63 -0.22
N LEU A 87 4.41 -6.91 -0.21
CA LEU A 87 5.07 -8.05 -0.85
C LEU A 87 6.48 -8.39 -0.36
N MET A 88 7.09 -7.62 0.55
CA MET A 88 8.46 -7.86 1.02
C MET A 88 8.62 -9.14 1.85
N GLU A 89 7.51 -9.71 2.37
CA GLU A 89 7.52 -11.03 3.01
C GLU A 89 7.41 -12.20 2.04
N ILE A 90 7.07 -11.92 0.78
CA ILE A 90 6.89 -12.92 -0.28
C ILE A 90 8.14 -12.99 -1.16
N PHE A 91 8.70 -11.83 -1.51
CA PHE A 91 9.87 -11.70 -2.37
C PHE A 91 10.99 -10.96 -1.66
N ASP A 92 12.12 -11.65 -1.45
CA ASP A 92 13.29 -11.09 -0.73
C ASP A 92 13.92 -9.89 -1.47
N ASP A 93 13.77 -9.84 -2.79
CA ASP A 93 14.26 -8.79 -3.68
C ASP A 93 13.19 -7.77 -4.07
N GLN A 94 12.05 -7.75 -3.37
CA GLN A 94 10.99 -6.77 -3.61
C GLN A 94 11.48 -5.32 -3.44
N GLU A 95 11.21 -4.51 -4.45
CA GLU A 95 11.39 -3.06 -4.42
C GLU A 95 10.03 -2.38 -4.59
N ASN A 96 9.71 -1.44 -3.71
CA ASN A 96 8.50 -0.62 -3.82
C ASN A 96 8.89 0.82 -4.14
N VAL A 97 8.34 1.35 -5.23
CA VAL A 97 8.55 2.76 -5.62
C VAL A 97 7.47 3.61 -4.96
N LEU A 98 7.89 4.58 -4.16
CA LEU A 98 7.04 5.57 -3.52
C LEU A 98 7.26 6.93 -4.19
N ASP A 99 6.31 7.33 -5.01
CA ASP A 99 6.22 8.69 -5.52
C ASP A 99 5.38 9.54 -4.56
N PHE A 100 5.99 10.58 -4.01
CA PHE A 100 5.34 11.55 -3.13
C PHE A 100 5.18 12.88 -3.84
N GLU A 101 3.96 13.41 -3.87
CA GLU A 101 3.65 14.70 -4.48
C GLU A 101 2.75 15.54 -3.57
N SER A 102 3.15 16.79 -3.37
CA SER A 102 2.38 17.86 -2.77
C SER A 102 2.56 19.14 -3.59
N SER A 103 1.97 20.25 -3.18
CA SER A 103 2.15 21.53 -3.88
C SER A 103 3.60 22.04 -3.91
N GLU A 104 4.44 21.61 -2.97
CA GLU A 104 5.82 22.11 -2.80
C GLU A 104 6.89 21.02 -2.98
N ILE A 105 6.54 19.76 -2.73
CA ILE A 105 7.48 18.63 -2.70
C ILE A 105 7.08 17.63 -3.77
N LYS A 106 8.07 17.21 -4.56
CA LYS A 106 7.96 16.07 -5.49
C LYS A 106 9.21 15.22 -5.36
N GLU A 107 9.04 14.02 -4.82
CA GLU A 107 10.13 13.08 -4.55
C GLU A 107 9.74 11.66 -4.97
N SER A 108 10.74 10.86 -5.32
CA SER A 108 10.57 9.44 -5.64
C SER A 108 11.59 8.65 -4.85
N HIS A 109 11.15 7.60 -4.18
CA HIS A 109 11.96 6.78 -3.29
C HIS A 109 11.79 5.31 -3.63
N ILE A 110 12.88 4.55 -3.54
CA ILE A 110 12.84 3.08 -3.64
C ILE A 110 12.96 2.51 -2.23
N LEU A 111 11.94 1.75 -1.83
CA LEU A 111 11.82 1.11 -0.53
C LEU A 111 12.11 -0.37 -0.69
N ILE A 112 13.02 -0.89 0.14
CA ILE A 112 13.44 -2.29 0.16
C ILE A 112 13.34 -2.84 1.58
N ASN A 113 13.38 -4.16 1.76
CA ASN A 113 13.25 -4.79 3.08
C ASN A 113 14.24 -4.24 4.14
N SER A 114 15.46 -3.87 3.75
CA SER A 114 16.44 -3.25 4.68
C SER A 114 16.23 -1.75 4.94
N ASN A 115 15.43 -1.07 4.11
CA ASN A 115 15.14 0.36 4.20
C ASN A 115 13.76 0.66 3.57
N HIS A 116 12.71 0.43 4.36
CA HIS A 116 11.31 0.52 3.92
C HIS A 116 10.58 1.75 4.52
N GLN A 117 11.34 2.72 5.02
CA GLN A 117 10.83 3.93 5.66
C GLN A 117 11.40 5.17 4.99
N VAL A 118 10.53 6.16 4.77
CA VAL A 118 10.89 7.47 4.22
C VAL A 118 10.34 8.54 5.15
N VAL A 119 11.12 9.60 5.34
CA VAL A 119 10.67 10.80 6.04
C VAL A 119 10.66 11.95 5.03
N VAL A 120 9.49 12.50 4.79
CA VAL A 120 9.30 13.69 3.97
C VAL A 120 9.04 14.87 4.90
N SER A 121 9.67 16.01 4.63
CA SER A 121 9.49 17.24 5.41
C SER A 121 9.35 18.42 4.49
N LYS A 122 8.44 19.32 4.84
CA LYS A 122 8.42 20.68 4.31
C LYS A 122 9.65 21.49 4.76
#